data_AF-A0A1G3KHB7-F1
#
_entry.id   AF-A0A1G3KHB7-F1
#
_cell.length_a   1.000
_cell.length_b   1.000
_cell.length_c   1.000
_cell.angle_alpha   90.00
_cell.angle_beta   90.00
_cell.angle_gamma   90.00
#
_symmetry.space_group_name_H-M   'P 1'
#
loop_
_entity.id
_entity.type
_entity.pdbx_description
1 polymer ?
#
loop_
_entity_poly.entity_id
_entity_poly.type
_entity_poly.pdbx_seq_one_letter_code
_entity_poly.pdbx_strand_id
1 'polypeptide(L)'
;MRVKRQNIAKSVAERLFAAEAALDIAAARIAELNASLPLARLDARFAAAIGQEAIATSAAAVMLIAQTREQMVITHAHLKRASDDVGLGQTAYGDLFKVVSHDQPAHLRVV
;
A
#
# COMPACT_ATOMS: atom_id res chain seq x y z
N MET A 1 5.26 -28.19 -15.14
CA MET A 1 4.74 -27.70 -13.83
C MET A 1 5.19 -26.28 -13.46
N ARG A 2 6.45 -25.87 -13.71
CA ARG A 2 6.97 -24.53 -13.38
C ARG A 2 6.16 -23.36 -13.98
N VAL A 3 5.84 -23.41 -15.27
CA VAL A 3 5.05 -22.37 -15.97
C VAL A 3 3.67 -22.17 -15.33
N LYS A 4 2.98 -23.25 -14.96
CA LYS A 4 1.68 -23.17 -14.27
C LYS A 4 1.81 -22.45 -12.92
N ARG A 5 2.86 -22.73 -12.14
CA ARG A 5 3.13 -22.07 -10.86
C ARG A 5 3.46 -20.58 -11.05
N GLN A 6 4.25 -20.24 -12.07
CA GLN A 6 4.55 -18.84 -12.43
C GLN A 6 3.30 -18.06 -12.83
N ASN A 7 2.41 -18.66 -13.64
CA ASN A 7 1.17 -18.02 -14.05
C ASN A 7 0.24 -17.77 -12.86
N ILE A 8 0.13 -18.74 -11.93
CA ILE A 8 -0.64 -18.56 -10.69
C ILE A 8 -0.04 -17.42 -9.85
N ALA A 9 1.28 -17.42 -9.63
CA ALA A 9 1.93 -16.38 -8.83
C ALA A 9 1.77 -14.98 -9.44
N LYS A 10 1.94 -14.84 -10.76
CA LYS A 10 1.68 -13.59 -11.48
C LYS A 10 0.23 -13.12 -11.26
N SER A 11 -0.73 -14.02 -11.37
CA SER A 11 -2.14 -13.70 -11.18
C SER A 11 -2.47 -13.28 -9.73
N VAL A 12 -1.80 -13.86 -8.74
CA VAL A 12 -1.93 -13.43 -7.33
C VAL A 12 -1.28 -12.05 -7.14
N ALA A 13 -0.11 -11.81 -7.73
CA ALA A 13 0.56 -10.51 -7.68
C ALA A 13 -0.29 -9.39 -8.28
N GLU A 14 -0.92 -9.63 -9.44
CA GLU A 14 -1.84 -8.69 -10.07
C GLU A 14 -3.02 -8.32 -9.16
N ARG A 15 -3.57 -9.30 -8.43
CA ARG A 15 -4.66 -9.06 -7.45
C ARG A 15 -4.18 -8.29 -6.23
N LEU A 16 -2.97 -8.58 -5.75
CA LEU A 16 -2.36 -7.87 -4.64
C LEU A 16 -2.18 -6.38 -4.99
N PHE A 17 -1.55 -6.08 -6.11
CA PHE A 17 -1.36 -4.69 -6.56
C PHE A 17 -2.67 -3.96 -6.80
N ALA A 18 -3.67 -4.64 -7.39
CA ALA A 18 -5.00 -4.05 -7.55
C ALA A 18 -5.66 -3.72 -6.21
N ALA A 19 -5.51 -4.58 -5.20
CA ALA A 19 -6.04 -4.33 -3.86
C ALA A 19 -5.32 -3.16 -3.16
N GLU A 20 -3.99 -3.09 -3.26
CA GLU A 20 -3.20 -1.97 -2.71
C GLU A 20 -3.59 -0.64 -3.36
N ALA A 21 -3.69 -0.59 -4.69
CA ALA A 21 -4.12 0.59 -5.42
C ALA A 21 -5.54 1.03 -5.04
N ALA A 22 -6.46 0.06 -4.86
CA ALA A 22 -7.83 0.37 -4.43
C ALA A 22 -7.85 0.98 -3.02
N LEU A 23 -7.02 0.49 -2.10
CA LEU A 23 -6.89 1.06 -0.76
C LEU A 23 -6.29 2.47 -0.79
N ASP A 24 -5.31 2.74 -1.65
CA ASP A 24 -4.74 4.08 -1.82
C ASP A 24 -5.80 5.09 -2.30
N ILE A 25 -6.59 4.71 -3.30
CA ILE A 25 -7.69 5.53 -3.82
C ILE A 25 -8.75 5.76 -2.73
N ALA A 26 -9.14 4.70 -2.02
CA ALA A 26 -10.12 4.83 -0.94
C ALA A 26 -9.60 5.71 0.21
N ALA A 27 -8.30 5.62 0.56
CA ALA A 27 -7.69 6.45 1.58
C ALA A 27 -7.73 7.94 1.19
N ALA A 28 -7.42 8.26 -0.07
CA ALA A 28 -7.53 9.62 -0.59
C ALA A 28 -8.97 10.16 -0.47
N ARG A 29 -9.98 9.38 -0.90
CA ARG A 29 -11.38 9.79 -0.85
C ARG A 29 -11.91 10.01 0.57
N ILE A 30 -11.53 9.15 1.50
CA ILE A 30 -11.94 9.29 2.91
C ILE A 30 -11.25 10.52 3.53
N ALA A 31 -9.98 10.78 3.19
CA ALA A 31 -9.27 11.97 3.66
C ALA A 31 -9.90 13.27 3.11
N GLU A 32 -10.27 13.30 1.82
CA GLU A 32 -11.01 14.42 1.20
C GLU A 32 -12.32 14.69 1.96
N LEU A 33 -13.12 13.66 2.23
CA LEU A 33 -14.34 13.78 3.01
C LEU A 33 -14.05 14.32 4.41
N ASN A 34 -13.08 13.73 5.12
CA ASN A 34 -12.74 14.10 6.49
C ASN A 34 -12.31 15.57 6.60
N ALA A 35 -11.61 16.09 5.59
CA ALA A 35 -11.23 17.50 5.51
C ALA A 35 -12.41 18.42 5.17
N SER A 36 -13.34 17.96 4.31
CA SER A 36 -14.48 18.77 3.89
C SER A 36 -15.47 19.07 5.02
N LEU A 37 -15.62 18.17 6.00
CA LEU A 37 -16.59 18.31 7.09
C LEU A 37 -16.34 19.54 8.00
N PRO A 38 -15.13 19.73 8.57
CA PRO A 38 -14.85 20.93 9.37
C PRO A 38 -14.87 22.21 8.53
N LEU A 39 -14.48 22.16 7.25
CA LEU A 39 -14.56 23.33 6.36
C LEU A 39 -16.00 23.75 6.11
N ALA A 40 -16.89 22.81 5.77
CA ALA A 40 -18.32 23.08 5.60
C ALA A 40 -18.96 23.66 6.86
N ARG A 41 -18.51 23.21 8.04
CA ARG A 41 -18.96 23.77 9.32
C ARG A 41 -18.56 25.23 9.48
N LEU A 42 -17.32 25.59 9.14
CA LEU A 42 -16.82 26.97 9.17
C LEU A 42 -17.60 27.85 8.19
N ASP A 43 -17.79 27.38 6.95
CA ASP A 43 -18.51 28.09 5.89
C ASP A 43 -19.97 28.36 6.28
N ALA A 44 -20.63 27.38 6.89
CA ALA A 44 -22.00 27.50 7.38
C ALA A 44 -22.14 28.23 8.73
N ARG A 45 -21.03 28.64 9.36
CA ARG A 45 -20.99 29.25 10.70
C ARG A 45 -21.70 28.42 11.78
N PHE A 46 -21.63 27.10 11.66
CA PHE A 46 -22.22 26.20 12.65
C PHE A 46 -21.37 26.12 13.91
N ALA A 47 -22.04 25.89 15.05
CA ALA A 47 -21.35 25.59 16.30
C ALA A 47 -20.49 24.31 16.17
N ALA A 48 -19.39 24.25 16.91
CA ALA A 48 -18.44 23.12 16.86
C ALA A 48 -19.08 21.74 17.15
N ALA A 49 -20.17 21.70 17.91
CA ALA A 49 -20.89 20.47 18.21
C ALA A 49 -21.63 19.89 17.01
N ILE A 50 -22.03 20.71 16.03
CA ILE A 50 -22.85 20.28 14.89
C ILE A 50 -22.03 19.38 13.96
N GLY A 51 -22.46 18.12 13.79
CA GLY A 51 -21.78 17.14 12.95
C GLY A 51 -20.48 16.59 13.55
N GLN A 52 -20.24 16.78 14.84
CA GLN A 52 -19.01 16.31 15.49
C GLN A 52 -18.83 14.79 15.42
N GLU A 53 -19.92 14.03 15.54
CA GLU A 53 -19.92 12.58 15.39
C GLU A 53 -19.52 12.15 13.96
N ALA A 54 -19.93 12.90 12.94
CA ALA A 54 -19.56 12.62 11.55
C ALA A 54 -18.05 12.84 11.34
N ILE A 55 -17.47 13.89 11.92
CA ILE A 55 -16.02 14.11 11.89
C ILE A 55 -15.28 12.99 12.63
N ALA A 56 -15.75 12.61 13.82
CA ALA A 56 -15.10 11.56 14.61
C ALA A 56 -15.10 10.21 13.89
N THR A 57 -16.24 9.82 13.33
CA THR A 57 -16.38 8.55 12.60
C THR A 57 -15.64 8.55 11.26
N SER A 58 -15.61 9.68 10.54
CA SER A 58 -14.79 9.84 9.33
C SER A 58 -13.29 9.74 9.64
N ALA A 59 -12.83 10.36 10.73
CA ALA A 59 -11.43 10.26 11.16
C ALA A 59 -11.05 8.83 11.56
N ALA A 60 -11.96 8.12 12.24
CA ALA A 60 -11.77 6.69 12.55
C ALA A 60 -11.64 5.84 11.27
N ALA A 61 -12.42 6.14 10.22
CA ALA A 61 -12.29 5.45 8.94
C ALA A 61 -10.92 5.67 8.27
N VAL A 62 -10.35 6.89 8.36
CA VAL A 62 -8.96 7.16 7.91
C VAL A 62 -7.96 6.26 8.64
N MET A 63 -8.14 6.06 9.95
CA MET A 63 -7.24 5.22 10.72
C MET A 63 -7.37 3.73 10.37
N LEU A 64 -8.58 3.25 10.11
CA LEU A 64 -8.82 1.86 9.73
C LEU A 64 -8.19 1.55 8.36
N ILE A 65 -8.28 2.46 7.40
CA ILE A 65 -7.68 2.23 6.08
C ILE A 65 -6.15 2.27 6.13
N ALA A 66 -5.56 3.14 6.96
CA ALA A 66 -4.12 3.15 7.18
C ALA A 66 -3.60 1.82 7.74
N GLN A 67 -4.28 1.27 8.75
CA GLN A 67 -3.97 -0.06 9.30
C GLN A 67 -4.16 -1.17 8.25
N THR A 68 -5.22 -1.09 7.44
CA THR A 68 -5.47 -2.06 6.37
C THR A 68 -4.34 -2.07 5.35
N ARG A 69 -3.83 -0.89 4.97
CA ARG A 69 -2.67 -0.76 4.07
C ARG A 69 -1.42 -1.41 4.65
N GLU A 70 -1.15 -1.21 5.95
CA GLU A 70 -0.04 -1.87 6.64
C GLU A 70 -0.15 -3.40 6.56
N GLN A 71 -1.34 -3.96 6.79
CA GLN A 71 -1.58 -5.40 6.66
C GLN A 71 -1.39 -5.90 5.22
N MET A 72 -1.71 -5.11 4.21
CA MET A 72 -1.44 -5.46 2.81
C MET A 72 0.05 -5.48 2.48
N VAL A 73 0.83 -4.52 2.97
CA VAL A 73 2.30 -4.52 2.82
C VAL A 73 2.92 -5.75 3.50
N ILE A 74 2.43 -6.10 4.69
CA ILE A 74 2.85 -7.33 5.38
C ILE A 74 2.48 -8.57 4.54
N THR A 75 1.27 -8.60 3.98
CA THR A 75 0.80 -9.67 3.07
C THR A 75 1.70 -9.80 1.84
N HIS A 76 2.11 -8.69 1.22
CA HIS A 76 3.10 -8.68 0.13
C HIS A 76 4.40 -9.35 0.56
N ALA A 77 4.94 -8.98 1.72
CA ALA A 77 6.18 -9.56 2.24
C ALA A 77 6.05 -11.07 2.53
N HIS A 78 4.88 -11.54 2.96
CA HIS A 78 4.60 -12.97 3.11
C HIS A 78 4.53 -13.70 1.76
N LEU A 79 3.87 -13.13 0.76
CA LEU A 79 3.79 -13.70 -0.59
C LEU A 79 5.16 -13.79 -1.27
N LYS A 80 6.02 -12.79 -1.04
CA LYS A 80 7.42 -12.83 -1.49
C LYS A 80 8.18 -14.02 -0.89
N ARG A 81 8.11 -14.21 0.43
CA ARG A 81 8.73 -15.37 1.10
C ARG A 81 8.19 -16.70 0.55
N ALA A 82 6.86 -16.80 0.39
CA ALA A 82 6.25 -17.99 -0.18
C ALA A 82 6.74 -18.30 -1.60
N SER A 83 6.99 -17.27 -2.43
CA SER A 83 7.58 -17.43 -3.77
C SER A 83 8.99 -18.00 -3.74
N ASP A 84 9.80 -17.55 -2.78
CA ASP A 84 11.16 -18.05 -2.58
C ASP A 84 11.12 -19.53 -2.14
N ASP A 85 10.23 -19.90 -1.21
CA ASP A 85 10.04 -21.27 -0.72
C ASP A 85 9.64 -22.26 -1.84
N VAL A 86 8.87 -21.81 -2.84
CA VAL A 86 8.42 -22.66 -3.97
C VAL A 86 9.32 -22.57 -5.21
N GLY A 87 10.48 -21.91 -5.12
CA GLY A 87 11.47 -21.81 -6.20
C GLY A 87 11.01 -20.93 -7.37
N LEU A 88 10.12 -19.96 -7.13
CA LEU A 88 9.68 -18.98 -8.12
C LEU A 88 10.53 -17.68 -8.08
N GLY A 89 11.26 -17.46 -6.98
CA GLY A 89 12.28 -16.41 -6.82
C GLY A 89 11.76 -14.97 -6.93
N GLN A 90 12.68 -14.01 -7.12
CA GLN A 90 12.41 -12.56 -7.19
C GLN A 90 11.50 -12.12 -8.35
N THR A 91 11.19 -13.01 -9.29
CA THR A 91 10.43 -12.70 -10.50
C THR A 91 8.91 -12.68 -10.30
N ALA A 92 8.38 -13.15 -9.17
CA ALA A 92 6.97 -13.54 -9.09
C ALA A 92 6.00 -12.49 -8.49
N TYR A 93 6.45 -11.67 -7.53
CA TYR A 93 5.56 -10.74 -6.79
C TYR A 93 5.99 -9.27 -6.84
N GLY A 94 6.97 -8.92 -7.68
CA GLY A 94 7.41 -7.54 -7.90
C GLY A 94 8.19 -6.96 -6.71
N ASP A 95 9.48 -6.69 -6.92
CA ASP A 95 10.24 -5.78 -6.08
C ASP A 95 10.09 -4.38 -6.65
N LEU A 96 9.25 -3.55 -6.04
CA LEU A 96 9.07 -2.15 -6.49
C LEU A 96 10.30 -1.28 -6.18
N PHE A 97 11.15 -1.68 -5.22
CA PHE A 97 12.36 -0.95 -4.87
C PHE A 97 13.46 -1.89 -4.38
N LYS A 98 14.13 -2.60 -5.29
CA LYS A 98 15.54 -2.88 -5.07
C LYS A 98 16.30 -1.76 -5.78
N VAL A 99 16.74 -0.75 -5.02
CA VAL A 99 17.87 0.07 -5.48
C VAL A 99 18.94 -0.95 -5.84
N VAL A 100 19.25 -1.07 -7.13
CA VAL A 100 20.36 -1.88 -7.58
C VAL A 100 21.58 -1.19 -6.99
N SER A 101 22.03 -1.63 -5.81
CA SER A 101 23.35 -1.32 -5.33
C SER A 101 24.28 -1.92 -6.38
N HIS A 102 24.75 -1.09 -7.30
CA HIS A 102 25.88 -1.43 -8.15
C HIS A 102 27.04 -1.71 -7.20
N ASP A 103 27.26 -3.00 -6.95
CA ASP A 103 28.48 -3.52 -6.38
C ASP A 103 29.60 -3.10 -7.33
N GLN A 104 30.25 -1.97 -7.02
CA GLN A 104 31.42 -1.51 -7.76
C GLN A 104 32.55 -2.47 -7.45
N PRO A 105 33.13 -3.17 -8.44
CA PRO A 105 34.24 -4.05 -8.18
C PRO A 105 35.45 -3.22 -7.73
N ALA A 106 36.00 -3.63 -6.59
CA ALA A 106 37.27 -3.13 -6.07
C ALA A 106 38.40 -3.42 -7.07
N HIS A 107 38.81 -2.42 -7.85
CA HIS A 107 40.20 -2.25 -8.33
C HIS A 107 40.33 -1.00 -9.21
N LEU A 108 40.70 0.12 -8.60
CA LEU A 108 41.56 1.08 -9.27
C LEU A 108 42.55 1.61 -8.24
N ARG A 109 43.67 0.88 -8.13
CA ARG A 109 44.92 1.48 -7.68
C ARG A 109 45.33 2.45 -8.78
N VAL A 110 45.30 3.73 -8.47
CA VAL A 110 46.09 4.71 -9.22
C VAL A 110 47.30 5.04 -8.38
N VAL A 111 48.45 4.87 -9.02
CA VAL A 111 49.81 5.20 -8.57
C VAL A 111 49.92 6.69 -8.29
#